data_AF-A0A535CI28-F1
#
_entry.id   AF-A0A535CI28-F1
#
_cell.length_a   1.000
_cell.length_b   1.000
_cell.length_c   1.000
_cell.angle_alpha   90.00
_cell.angle_beta   90.00
_cell.angle_gamma   90.00
#
_symmetry.space_group_name_H-M   'P 1'
#
loop_
_entity.id
_entity.type
_entity.pdbx_description
1 polymer ?
#
loop_
_entity_poly.entity_id
_entity_poly.type
_entity_poly.pdbx_seq_one_letter_code
_entity_poly.pdbx_strand_id
1 'polypeptide(L)'
;MTPLVIVAAAVFAVIGAVAERVASFWPPDEARRRPPGVRTAALALLAAAAAGAVAWRSALPLWATLVYLAFLVPMAFLAATDLEQRRLPHILLDPLIVASLLFVPFNPAVKPLEAAIGAAVALAFLGVTGLIVRGGIAIGDLYLVLPMGLILGWPAIFTAVFLGALLSAMVGIGLLVTRRAGMRTYIPFGPFLVAGLVLALVWDPTLLGHMAAKPV
;
A
#
# COMPACT_ATOMS: atom_id res chain seq x y z
N MET A 1 10.42 -18.55 -13.64
CA MET A 1 10.20 -17.18 -13.12
C MET A 1 11.09 -16.22 -13.92
N THR A 2 10.58 -15.07 -14.34
CA THR A 2 11.40 -14.09 -15.08
C THR A 2 12.45 -13.49 -14.14
N PRO A 3 13.64 -13.11 -14.63
CA PRO A 3 14.69 -12.49 -13.81
C PRO A 3 14.19 -11.27 -13.02
N LEU A 4 13.27 -10.49 -13.60
CA LEU A 4 12.65 -9.32 -12.95
C LEU A 4 11.90 -9.69 -11.66
N VAL A 5 11.17 -10.81 -11.62
CA VAL A 5 10.42 -11.24 -10.43
C VAL A 5 11.35 -11.56 -9.27
N ILE A 6 12.44 -12.28 -9.55
CA ILE A 6 13.42 -12.68 -8.54
C ILE A 6 14.14 -11.44 -8.01
N VAL A 7 14.57 -10.54 -8.91
CA VAL A 7 15.25 -9.29 -8.52
C VAL A 7 14.31 -8.39 -7.73
N ALA A 8 13.08 -8.18 -8.19
CA ALA A 8 12.09 -7.36 -7.49
C ALA A 8 11.80 -7.93 -6.09
N ALA A 9 11.55 -9.24 -5.97
CA ALA A 9 11.31 -9.87 -4.68
C ALA A 9 12.53 -9.75 -3.73
N ALA A 10 13.75 -9.97 -4.23
CA ALA A 10 14.97 -9.85 -3.43
C ALA A 10 15.22 -8.42 -2.96
N VAL A 11 15.10 -7.44 -3.85
CA VAL A 11 15.25 -6.02 -3.52
C VAL A 11 14.20 -5.59 -2.50
N PHE A 12 12.94 -5.99 -2.69
CA PHE A 12 11.88 -5.64 -1.76
C PHE A 12 11.94 -6.38 -0.42
N ALA A 13 12.55 -7.57 -0.37
CA ALA A 13 12.87 -8.21 0.91
C ALA A 13 13.80 -7.30 1.74
N VAL A 14 14.83 -6.75 1.10
CA VAL A 14 15.75 -5.82 1.75
C VAL A 14 15.04 -4.52 2.12
N ILE A 15 14.25 -3.93 1.22
CA ILE A 15 13.49 -2.70 1.48
C ILE A 15 12.51 -2.90 2.64
N GLY A 16 11.78 -4.01 2.70
CA GLY A 16 10.85 -4.30 3.79
C GLY A 16 11.56 -4.45 5.14
N ALA A 17 12.73 -5.11 5.17
CA ALA A 17 13.56 -5.17 6.36
C ALA A 17 14.05 -3.78 6.78
N VAL A 18 14.58 -2.99 5.83
CA VAL A 18 15.08 -1.63 6.07
C VAL A 18 13.96 -0.71 6.54
N ALA A 19 12.78 -0.78 5.93
CA ALA A 19 11.61 0.00 6.32
C ALA A 19 11.21 -0.27 7.76
N GLU A 20 11.21 -1.55 8.18
CA GLU A 20 10.98 -1.90 9.59
C GLU A 20 12.07 -1.36 10.52
N ARG A 21 13.34 -1.48 10.13
CA ARG A 21 14.45 -0.91 10.90
C ARG A 21 14.27 0.58 11.07
N VAL A 22 14.05 1.31 9.97
CA VAL A 22 13.87 2.76 9.99
C VAL A 22 12.67 3.16 10.84
N ALA A 23 11.53 2.50 10.68
CA ALA A 23 10.34 2.76 11.49
C ALA A 23 10.57 2.58 13.01
N SER A 24 11.51 1.70 13.39
CA SER A 24 11.86 1.47 14.80
C SER A 24 12.59 2.66 15.45
N PHE A 25 13.25 3.51 14.67
CA PHE A 25 14.04 4.65 15.16
C PHE A 25 13.63 6.02 14.60
N TRP A 26 12.81 6.06 13.55
CA TRP A 26 12.37 7.29 12.89
C TRP A 26 10.90 7.18 12.44
N PRO A 27 10.08 8.24 12.63
CA PRO A 27 10.38 9.51 13.32
C PRO A 27 10.79 9.34 14.79
N PRO A 28 11.71 10.18 15.32
CA PRO A 28 12.34 9.97 16.62
C PRO A 28 11.39 10.17 17.80
N ASP A 29 10.30 10.91 17.60
CA ASP A 29 9.38 11.35 18.65
C ASP A 29 8.63 10.19 19.32
N GLU A 30 8.42 9.09 18.60
CA GLU A 30 7.67 7.90 19.07
C GLU A 30 8.42 6.58 18.83
N ALA A 31 9.73 6.66 18.54
CA ALA A 31 10.57 5.51 18.23
C ALA A 31 10.74 4.56 19.42
N ARG A 32 10.34 3.28 19.27
CA ARG A 32 10.48 2.26 20.33
C ARG A 32 11.84 1.55 20.34
N ARG A 33 12.70 1.79 19.34
CA ARG A 33 14.07 1.24 19.20
C ARG A 33 14.17 -0.27 19.37
N ARG A 34 13.25 -1.02 18.74
CA ARG A 34 13.19 -2.49 18.82
C ARG A 34 14.35 -3.17 18.07
N PRO A 35 14.89 -4.29 18.58
CA PRO A 35 15.83 -5.12 17.84
C PRO A 35 15.12 -5.85 16.67
N PRO A 36 15.87 -6.27 15.64
CA PRO A 36 15.29 -7.02 14.54
C PRO A 36 14.70 -8.34 15.03
N GLY A 37 13.56 -8.76 14.46
CA GLY A 37 12.86 -9.96 14.89
C GLY A 37 11.81 -10.44 13.89
N VAL A 38 10.79 -11.13 14.40
CA VAL A 38 9.70 -11.72 13.57
C VAL A 38 9.02 -10.67 12.70
N ARG A 39 8.86 -9.44 13.20
CA ARG A 39 8.25 -8.34 12.45
C ARG A 39 9.11 -7.89 11.26
N THR A 40 10.42 -7.79 11.45
CA THR A 40 11.37 -7.46 10.37
C THR A 40 11.30 -8.52 9.26
N ALA A 41 11.28 -9.80 9.65
CA ALA A 41 11.13 -10.91 8.70
C ALA A 41 9.75 -10.87 7.99
N ALA A 42 8.68 -10.61 8.73
CA ALA A 42 7.34 -10.52 8.16
C ALA A 42 7.23 -9.37 7.14
N LEU A 43 7.72 -8.17 7.45
CA LEU A 43 7.69 -7.04 6.53
C LEU A 43 8.61 -7.24 5.32
N ALA A 44 9.77 -7.86 5.49
CA ALA A 44 10.61 -8.27 4.38
C ALA A 44 9.88 -9.24 3.44
N LEU A 45 9.27 -10.29 3.97
CA LEU A 45 8.54 -11.28 3.19
C LEU A 45 7.31 -10.70 2.50
N LEU A 46 6.55 -9.85 3.20
CA LEU A 46 5.37 -9.19 2.63
C LEU A 46 5.75 -8.22 1.50
N ALA A 47 6.80 -7.41 1.69
CA ALA A 47 7.30 -6.53 0.64
C ALA A 47 7.81 -7.32 -0.56
N ALA A 48 8.58 -8.39 -0.33
CA ALA A 48 9.07 -9.29 -1.37
C ALA A 48 7.91 -9.95 -2.15
N ALA A 49 6.89 -10.44 -1.44
CA ALA A 49 5.71 -11.04 -2.04
C ALA A 49 4.91 -10.01 -2.85
N ALA A 50 4.73 -8.79 -2.34
CA ALA A 50 4.03 -7.71 -3.02
C ALA A 50 4.72 -7.33 -4.35
N ALA A 51 6.02 -7.03 -4.30
CA ALA A 51 6.78 -6.66 -5.48
C ALA A 51 6.95 -7.84 -6.46
N GLY A 52 7.17 -9.05 -5.95
CA GLY A 52 7.23 -10.27 -6.75
C GLY A 52 5.91 -10.53 -7.48
N ALA A 53 4.77 -10.36 -6.81
CA ALA A 53 3.44 -10.53 -7.41
C ALA A 53 3.15 -9.46 -8.47
N VAL A 54 3.48 -8.20 -8.20
CA VAL A 54 3.34 -7.11 -9.19
C VAL A 54 4.23 -7.38 -10.41
N ALA A 55 5.51 -7.72 -10.21
CA ALA A 55 6.44 -8.04 -11.29
C ALA A 55 6.02 -9.29 -12.08
N TRP A 56 5.45 -10.30 -11.42
CA TRP A 56 4.98 -11.52 -12.06
C TRP A 56 3.72 -11.28 -12.89
N ARG A 57 2.83 -10.44 -12.38
CA ARG A 57 1.56 -10.12 -13.03
C ARG A 57 1.70 -9.10 -14.16
N SER A 58 2.74 -8.27 -14.13
CA SER A 58 2.94 -7.18 -15.08
C SER A 58 3.27 -7.65 -16.50
N ALA A 59 2.43 -7.25 -17.44
CA ALA A 59 2.62 -7.32 -18.89
C ALA A 59 2.87 -5.91 -19.50
N LEU A 60 3.10 -4.91 -18.66
CA LEU A 60 3.41 -3.55 -19.09
C LEU A 60 4.86 -3.46 -19.63
N PRO A 61 5.20 -2.38 -20.37
CA PRO A 61 6.59 -2.06 -20.66
C PRO A 61 7.43 -1.97 -19.38
N LEU A 62 8.69 -2.41 -19.44
CA LEU A 62 9.57 -2.49 -18.27
C LEU A 62 9.63 -1.19 -17.46
N TRP A 63 9.74 -0.04 -18.13
CA TRP A 63 9.79 1.26 -17.46
C TRP A 63 8.55 1.54 -16.61
N ALA A 64 7.35 1.15 -17.08
CA ALA A 64 6.11 1.36 -16.36
C ALA A 64 6.02 0.41 -15.16
N THR A 65 6.38 -0.86 -15.33
CA THR A 65 6.49 -1.82 -14.22
C THR A 65 7.44 -1.32 -13.14
N LEU A 66 8.60 -0.76 -13.53
CA LEU A 66 9.56 -0.18 -12.60
C LEU A 66 8.99 1.01 -11.84
N VAL A 67 8.14 1.85 -12.45
CA VAL A 67 7.45 2.94 -11.75
C VAL A 67 6.46 2.41 -10.71
N TYR A 68 5.65 1.40 -11.06
CA TYR A 68 4.75 0.75 -10.08
C TYR A 68 5.52 0.13 -8.91
N LEU A 69 6.65 -0.53 -9.19
CA LEU A 69 7.55 -1.01 -8.14
C LEU A 69 8.12 0.14 -7.32
N ALA A 70 8.58 1.23 -7.95
CA ALA A 70 9.09 2.41 -7.24
C ALA A 70 8.06 3.02 -6.27
N PHE A 71 6.77 3.02 -6.63
CA PHE A 71 5.69 3.46 -5.73
C PHE A 71 5.51 2.54 -4.51
N LEU A 72 5.82 1.25 -4.61
CA LEU A 72 5.76 0.34 -3.45
C LEU A 72 6.84 0.64 -2.40
N VAL A 73 7.93 1.32 -2.77
CA VAL A 73 9.02 1.66 -1.84
C VAL A 73 8.52 2.57 -0.71
N PRO A 74 8.04 3.81 -0.97
CA PRO A 74 7.53 4.67 0.10
C PRO A 74 6.32 4.05 0.81
N MET A 75 5.48 3.28 0.10
CA MET A 75 4.36 2.56 0.72
C MET A 75 4.83 1.54 1.76
N ALA A 76 5.95 0.84 1.53
CA ALA A 76 6.53 -0.07 2.51
C ALA A 76 7.02 0.67 3.77
N PHE A 77 7.65 1.84 3.60
CA PHE A 77 8.04 2.70 4.73
C PHE A 77 6.83 3.23 5.50
N LEU A 78 5.81 3.73 4.78
CA LEU A 78 4.56 4.23 5.36
C LEU A 78 3.82 3.12 6.16
N ALA A 79 3.73 1.91 5.61
CA ALA A 79 3.16 0.77 6.31
C ALA A 79 3.99 0.38 7.55
N ALA A 80 5.33 0.41 7.45
CA ALA A 80 6.19 0.11 8.59
C ALA A 80 6.07 1.17 9.71
N THR A 81 6.05 2.46 9.36
CA THR A 81 5.87 3.55 10.34
C THR A 81 4.49 3.50 10.97
N ASP A 82 3.44 3.20 10.21
CA ASP A 82 2.09 3.10 10.77
C ASP A 82 1.96 1.90 11.72
N LEU A 83 2.55 0.75 11.39
CA LEU A 83 2.59 -0.41 12.30
C LEU A 83 3.38 -0.16 13.60
N GLU A 84 4.39 0.71 13.61
CA GLU A 84 5.23 0.95 14.80
C GLU A 84 4.72 2.12 15.65
N GLN A 85 4.34 3.21 14.97
CA GLN A 85 4.07 4.52 15.56
C GLN A 85 2.62 5.00 15.32
N ARG A 86 1.81 4.29 14.51
CA ARG A 86 0.42 4.67 14.17
C ARG A 86 0.33 6.05 13.52
N ARG A 87 1.34 6.37 12.71
CA ARG A 87 1.49 7.64 12.01
C ARG A 87 2.03 7.39 10.60
N LEU A 88 1.56 8.24 9.68
CA LEU A 88 2.02 8.30 8.30
C LEU A 88 2.77 9.63 8.12
N PRO A 89 4.10 9.63 8.07
CA PRO A 89 4.88 10.87 8.02
C PRO A 89 4.71 11.58 6.68
N HIS A 90 4.32 12.86 6.74
CA HIS A 90 4.08 13.72 5.57
C HIS A 90 5.29 13.88 4.65
N ILE A 91 6.51 13.81 5.18
CA ILE A 91 7.75 13.81 4.38
C ILE A 91 7.85 12.62 3.40
N LEU A 92 7.14 11.52 3.63
CA LEU A 92 7.01 10.42 2.68
C LEU A 92 5.71 10.50 1.88
N LEU A 93 4.62 10.89 2.54
CA LEU A 93 3.29 10.90 1.95
C LEU A 93 3.08 12.01 0.92
N ASP A 94 3.54 13.22 1.20
CA ASP A 94 3.33 14.37 0.32
C ASP A 94 4.13 14.24 -0.99
N PRO A 95 5.44 13.86 -0.97
CA PRO A 95 6.15 13.58 -2.21
C PRO A 95 5.56 12.42 -3.00
N LEU A 96 5.00 11.42 -2.32
CA LEU A 96 4.31 10.31 -2.96
C LEU A 96 3.04 10.79 -3.70
N ILE A 97 2.23 11.65 -3.08
CA ILE A 97 1.07 12.29 -3.74
C ILE A 97 1.51 13.04 -4.99
N VAL A 98 2.55 13.87 -4.88
CA VAL A 98 3.07 14.67 -6.01
C VAL A 98 3.60 13.75 -7.12
N ALA A 99 4.38 12.73 -6.78
CA ALA A 99 4.91 11.77 -7.74
C ALA A 99 3.79 11.01 -8.46
N SER A 100 2.74 10.58 -7.73
CA SER A 100 1.57 9.94 -8.33
C SER A 100 0.84 10.88 -9.27
N LEU A 101 0.66 12.15 -8.90
CA LEU A 101 0.00 13.15 -9.73
C LEU A 101 0.78 13.43 -11.02
N LEU A 102 2.11 13.58 -10.93
CA LEU A 102 2.98 13.78 -12.09
C LEU A 102 3.03 12.55 -13.00
N PHE A 103 2.82 11.35 -12.46
CA PHE A 103 2.79 10.11 -13.24
C PHE A 103 1.49 9.91 -14.01
N VAL A 104 0.35 10.48 -13.57
CA VAL A 104 -0.96 10.32 -14.21
C VAL A 104 -0.95 10.43 -15.75
N PRO A 105 -0.39 11.49 -16.38
CA PRO A 105 -0.41 11.61 -17.85
C PRO A 105 0.46 10.56 -18.56
N PHE A 106 1.39 9.91 -17.86
CA PHE A 106 2.28 8.89 -18.39
C PHE A 106 1.83 7.47 -18.03
N ASN A 107 0.76 7.31 -17.25
CA ASN A 107 0.31 5.99 -16.81
C ASN A 107 -0.32 5.23 -18.00
N PRO A 108 0.27 4.11 -18.46
CA PRO A 108 -0.26 3.36 -19.59
C PRO A 108 -1.55 2.57 -19.25
N ALA A 109 -1.84 2.36 -17.96
CA ALA A 109 -2.92 1.49 -17.52
C ALA A 109 -4.18 2.23 -17.08
N VAL A 110 -4.07 3.52 -16.70
CA VAL A 110 -5.17 4.30 -16.12
C VAL A 110 -5.27 5.64 -16.83
N LYS A 111 -6.48 6.01 -17.28
CA LYS A 111 -6.71 7.31 -17.92
C LYS A 111 -6.69 8.44 -16.88
N PRO A 112 -6.27 9.67 -17.25
CA PRO A 112 -6.25 10.80 -16.31
C PRO A 112 -7.58 11.08 -15.61
N LEU A 113 -8.70 10.93 -16.33
CA LEU A 113 -10.02 11.10 -15.75
C LEU A 113 -10.35 10.01 -14.71
N GLU A 114 -10.01 8.75 -14.99
CA GLU A 114 -10.21 7.64 -14.05
C GLU A 114 -9.34 7.79 -12.81
N ALA A 115 -8.10 8.26 -12.95
CA ALA A 115 -7.20 8.59 -11.84
C ALA A 115 -7.78 9.72 -10.96
N ALA A 116 -8.27 10.80 -11.58
CA ALA A 116 -8.87 11.92 -10.86
C ALA A 116 -10.15 11.51 -10.11
N ILE A 117 -11.04 10.76 -10.78
CA ILE A 117 -12.26 10.22 -10.15
C ILE A 117 -11.88 9.26 -9.03
N GLY A 118 -10.91 8.37 -9.25
CA GLY A 118 -10.46 7.41 -8.26
C GLY A 118 -9.95 8.08 -6.98
N ALA A 119 -9.08 9.08 -7.12
CA ALA A 119 -8.57 9.85 -5.99
C ALA A 119 -9.69 10.63 -5.26
N ALA A 120 -10.56 11.31 -6.00
CA ALA A 120 -11.66 12.09 -5.43
C ALA A 120 -12.67 11.22 -4.68
N VAL A 121 -13.08 10.09 -5.27
CA VAL A 121 -14.05 9.16 -4.66
C VAL A 121 -13.45 8.50 -3.41
N ALA A 122 -12.19 8.07 -3.45
CA ALA A 122 -11.56 7.46 -2.29
C ALA A 122 -11.41 8.44 -1.13
N LEU A 123 -10.99 9.67 -1.42
CA LEU A 123 -10.91 10.75 -0.43
C LEU A 123 -12.29 11.07 0.16
N ALA A 124 -13.31 11.22 -0.68
CA ALA A 124 -14.66 11.49 -0.24
C ALA A 124 -15.23 10.35 0.61
N PHE A 125 -15.07 9.10 0.17
CA PHE A 125 -15.55 7.92 0.88
C PHE A 125 -14.91 7.82 2.28
N LEU A 126 -13.58 7.92 2.35
CA LEU A 126 -12.87 7.78 3.61
C LEU A 126 -13.08 9.01 4.51
N GLY A 127 -13.19 10.21 3.92
CA GLY A 127 -13.51 11.44 4.63
C GLY A 127 -14.90 11.42 5.26
N VAL A 128 -15.94 11.04 4.50
CA VAL A 128 -17.30 10.86 5.03
C VAL A 128 -17.33 9.79 6.12
N THR A 129 -16.64 8.67 5.93
CA THR A 129 -16.55 7.63 6.95
C THR A 129 -15.88 8.14 8.23
N GLY A 130 -14.83 8.96 8.12
CA GLY A 130 -14.17 9.58 9.26
C GLY A 130 -15.03 10.61 10.00
N LEU A 131 -15.94 11.30 9.29
CA LEU A 131 -16.92 12.20 9.90
C LEU A 131 -18.01 11.45 10.67
N ILE A 132 -18.47 10.32 10.14
CA ILE A 132 -19.48 9.45 10.78
C ILE A 132 -18.86 8.69 11.96
N VAL A 133 -17.71 8.07 11.75
CA VAL A 133 -16.99 7.26 12.74
C VAL A 133 -15.92 8.14 13.40
N ARG A 134 -16.35 8.95 14.37
CA ARG A 134 -15.44 9.85 15.12
C ARG A 134 -14.26 9.07 15.73
N GLY A 135 -13.05 9.40 15.28
CA GLY A 135 -11.80 8.77 15.74
C GLY A 135 -11.52 7.40 15.12
N GLY A 136 -12.31 6.95 14.15
CA GLY A 136 -12.11 5.67 13.46
C GLY A 136 -11.09 5.71 12.33
N ILE A 137 -10.83 6.88 11.74
CA ILE A 137 -9.93 7.05 10.59
C ILE A 137 -8.90 8.11 10.92
N ALA A 138 -7.61 7.77 10.74
CA ALA A 138 -6.55 8.75 10.93
C ALA A 138 -6.44 9.68 9.73
N ILE A 139 -6.05 10.94 9.98
CA ILE A 139 -5.83 11.94 8.92
C ILE A 139 -4.78 11.44 7.92
N GLY A 140 -3.74 10.74 8.38
CA GLY A 140 -2.74 10.14 7.49
C GLY A 140 -3.35 9.15 6.49
N ASP A 141 -4.28 8.30 6.94
CA ASP A 141 -4.95 7.32 6.07
C ASP A 141 -5.83 8.02 5.01
N LEU A 142 -6.43 9.16 5.38
CA LEU A 142 -7.20 10.00 4.47
C LEU A 142 -6.33 10.57 3.33
N TYR A 143 -5.08 10.91 3.61
CA TYR A 143 -4.14 11.35 2.56
C TYR A 143 -3.52 10.17 1.80
N LEU A 144 -3.38 8.99 2.41
CA LEU A 144 -2.83 7.79 1.75
C LEU A 144 -3.69 7.30 0.58
N VAL A 145 -5.01 7.49 0.64
CA VAL A 145 -5.90 7.08 -0.47
C VAL A 145 -5.79 7.96 -1.71
N LEU A 146 -5.18 9.15 -1.62
CA LEU A 146 -4.93 10.01 -2.79
C LEU A 146 -3.96 9.37 -3.79
N PRO A 147 -2.70 9.03 -3.44
CA PRO A 147 -1.78 8.39 -4.37
C PRO A 147 -2.31 7.01 -4.80
N MET A 148 -3.00 6.29 -3.92
CA MET A 148 -3.67 5.03 -4.29
C MET A 148 -4.69 5.25 -5.42
N GLY A 149 -5.56 6.26 -5.29
CA GLY A 149 -6.58 6.58 -6.28
C GLY A 149 -6.01 7.09 -7.60
N LEU A 150 -4.90 7.85 -7.55
CA LEU A 150 -4.20 8.32 -8.75
C LEU A 150 -3.51 7.19 -9.51
N ILE A 151 -3.00 6.17 -8.81
CA ILE A 151 -2.30 5.03 -9.41
C ILE A 151 -3.28 3.96 -9.92
N LEU A 152 -4.34 3.68 -9.16
CA LEU A 152 -5.31 2.62 -9.47
C LEU A 152 -6.45 3.12 -10.36
N GLY A 153 -6.83 4.38 -10.22
CA GLY A 153 -8.02 4.93 -10.87
C GLY A 153 -9.33 4.29 -10.43
N TRP A 154 -10.40 4.77 -11.05
CA TRP A 154 -11.73 4.20 -10.94
C TRP A 154 -11.92 3.02 -11.91
N PRO A 155 -12.54 1.89 -11.50
CA PRO A 155 -13.12 1.62 -10.18
C PRO A 155 -12.17 0.90 -9.21
N ALA A 156 -10.96 0.56 -9.62
CA ALA A 156 -10.08 -0.34 -8.87
C ALA A 156 -9.70 0.17 -7.48
N ILE A 157 -9.65 1.49 -7.27
CA ILE A 157 -9.43 2.07 -5.94
C ILE A 157 -10.46 1.62 -4.91
N PHE A 158 -11.72 1.43 -5.33
CA PHE A 158 -12.78 0.98 -4.42
C PHE A 158 -12.49 -0.45 -3.94
N THR A 159 -12.06 -1.32 -4.86
CA THR A 159 -11.62 -2.68 -4.51
C THR A 159 -10.43 -2.64 -3.55
N ALA A 160 -9.45 -1.77 -3.77
CA ALA A 160 -8.30 -1.65 -2.87
C ALA A 160 -8.71 -1.22 -1.45
N VAL A 161 -9.52 -0.17 -1.32
CA VAL A 161 -10.00 0.31 -0.02
C VAL A 161 -10.87 -0.75 0.66
N PHE A 162 -11.76 -1.42 -0.09
CA PHE A 162 -12.59 -2.49 0.43
C PHE A 162 -11.77 -3.68 0.94
N LEU A 163 -10.80 -4.17 0.16
CA LEU A 163 -9.92 -5.26 0.58
C LEU A 163 -9.07 -4.86 1.80
N GLY A 164 -8.59 -3.61 1.85
CA GLY A 164 -7.89 -3.09 3.02
C GLY A 164 -8.78 -3.08 4.27
N ALA A 165 -10.00 -2.57 4.17
CA ALA A 165 -10.99 -2.60 5.24
C ALA A 165 -11.28 -4.04 5.70
N LEU A 166 -11.49 -4.96 4.76
CA LEU A 166 -11.75 -6.35 5.05
C LEU A 166 -10.59 -7.02 5.80
N LEU A 167 -9.34 -6.84 5.32
CA LEU A 167 -8.15 -7.38 5.98
C LEU A 167 -7.97 -6.81 7.39
N SER A 168 -8.16 -5.49 7.57
CA SER A 168 -8.08 -4.87 8.89
C SER A 168 -9.14 -5.41 9.85
N ALA A 169 -10.36 -5.66 9.36
CA ALA A 169 -11.46 -6.19 10.14
C ALA A 169 -11.17 -7.65 10.55
N MET A 170 -10.67 -8.47 9.62
CA MET A 170 -10.29 -9.86 9.91
C MET A 170 -9.22 -9.94 11.00
N VAL A 171 -8.18 -9.11 10.90
CA VAL A 171 -7.11 -9.06 11.93
C VAL A 171 -7.67 -8.53 13.26
N GLY A 172 -8.49 -7.48 13.23
CA GLY A 172 -9.09 -6.92 14.45
C GLY A 172 -10.00 -7.90 15.17
N ILE A 173 -10.86 -8.60 14.44
CA ILE A 173 -11.72 -9.67 14.99
C ILE A 173 -10.85 -10.80 15.55
N GLY A 174 -9.82 -11.23 14.82
CA GLY A 174 -8.89 -12.27 15.30
C GLY A 174 -8.19 -11.88 16.60
N LEU A 175 -7.72 -10.63 16.73
CA LEU A 175 -7.12 -10.11 17.95
C LEU A 175 -8.12 -10.01 19.11
N LEU A 176 -9.38 -9.66 18.82
CA LEU A 176 -10.45 -9.60 19.81
C LEU A 176 -10.81 -11.00 20.32
N VAL A 177 -10.99 -11.97 19.43
CA VAL A 177 -11.32 -13.37 19.76
C VAL A 177 -10.18 -14.02 20.54
N THR A 178 -8.93 -13.77 20.16
CA THR A 178 -7.74 -14.26 20.88
C THR A 178 -7.43 -13.47 22.16
N ARG A 179 -8.25 -12.46 22.50
CA ARG A 179 -8.08 -11.56 23.66
C ARG A 179 -6.73 -10.85 23.71
N ARG A 180 -6.07 -10.69 22.56
CA ARG A 180 -4.82 -9.94 22.40
C ARG A 180 -5.07 -8.44 22.19
N ALA A 181 -6.31 -8.06 21.90
CA ALA A 181 -6.78 -6.68 21.83
C ALA A 181 -8.19 -6.57 22.43
N GLY A 182 -8.50 -5.43 23.05
CA GLY A 182 -9.86 -5.08 23.47
C GLY A 182 -10.61 -4.24 22.42
N MET A 183 -11.91 -4.02 22.63
CA MET A 183 -12.81 -3.26 21.73
C MET A 183 -12.37 -1.81 21.45
N ARG A 184 -11.50 -1.24 22.28
CA ARG A 184 -10.97 0.14 22.14
C ARG A 184 -9.55 0.17 21.59
N THR A 185 -8.99 -0.97 21.21
CA THR A 185 -7.61 -1.03 20.72
C THR A 185 -7.56 -0.46 19.31
N TYR A 186 -6.80 0.61 19.14
CA TYR A 186 -6.55 1.17 17.82
C TYR A 186 -5.68 0.23 16.98
N ILE A 187 -6.15 -0.09 15.78
CA ILE A 187 -5.46 -0.92 14.80
C ILE A 187 -5.00 0.01 13.66
N PRO A 188 -3.70 0.04 13.33
CA PRO A 188 -3.18 0.87 12.24
C PRO A 188 -3.79 0.42 10.90
N PHE A 189 -4.38 1.36 10.15
CA PHE A 189 -5.15 1.06 8.94
C PHE A 189 -4.30 1.14 7.66
N GLY A 190 -3.30 2.01 7.64
CA GLY A 190 -2.39 2.23 6.50
C GLY A 190 -1.77 0.95 5.90
N PRO A 191 -1.24 0.00 6.71
CA PRO A 191 -0.66 -1.25 6.21
C PRO A 191 -1.67 -2.11 5.46
N PHE A 192 -2.93 -2.10 5.91
CA PHE A 192 -4.01 -2.84 5.26
C PHE A 192 -4.46 -2.13 3.98
N LEU A 193 -4.47 -0.80 3.95
CA LEU A 193 -4.69 -0.04 2.71
C LEU A 193 -3.61 -0.33 1.66
N VAL A 194 -2.33 -0.37 2.05
CA VAL A 194 -1.23 -0.75 1.15
C VAL A 194 -1.39 -2.18 0.66
N ALA A 195 -1.76 -3.13 1.53
CA ALA A 195 -2.06 -4.50 1.14
C ALA A 195 -3.23 -4.56 0.14
N GLY A 196 -4.30 -3.80 0.39
CA GLY A 196 -5.44 -3.67 -0.51
C GLY A 196 -5.05 -3.13 -1.89
N LEU A 197 -4.17 -2.12 -1.96
CA LEU A 197 -3.61 -1.61 -3.22
C LEU A 197 -2.87 -2.70 -3.99
N VAL A 198 -1.98 -3.44 -3.33
CA VAL A 198 -1.22 -4.52 -3.97
C VAL A 198 -2.15 -5.60 -4.49
N LEU A 199 -3.16 -5.99 -3.70
CA LEU A 199 -4.15 -6.98 -4.13
C LEU A 199 -4.96 -6.49 -5.33
N ALA A 200 -5.40 -5.23 -5.34
CA ALA A 200 -6.10 -4.65 -6.48
C ALA A 200 -5.24 -4.61 -7.74
N LEU A 201 -3.96 -4.22 -7.64
CA LEU A 201 -3.01 -4.23 -8.76
C LEU A 201 -2.84 -5.64 -9.36
N VAL A 202 -2.75 -6.66 -8.51
CA VAL A 202 -2.50 -8.04 -8.94
C VAL A 202 -3.78 -8.69 -9.49
N TRP A 203 -4.93 -8.37 -8.90
CA TRP A 203 -6.21 -8.97 -9.26
C TRP A 203 -6.80 -8.36 -10.53
N ASP A 204 -6.69 -7.05 -10.71
CA ASP A 204 -7.28 -6.36 -11.86
C ASP A 204 -6.38 -6.53 -13.11
N PRO A 205 -6.84 -7.24 -14.14
CA PRO A 205 -6.06 -7.47 -15.35
C PRO A 205 -5.79 -6.22 -16.17
N THR A 206 -6.56 -5.16 -15.98
CA THR A 206 -6.40 -3.91 -16.74
C THR A 206 -5.21 -3.09 -16.23
N LEU A 207 -4.91 -3.17 -14.93
CA LEU A 207 -3.91 -2.30 -14.27
C LEU A 207 -2.46 -2.69 -14.54
N LEU A 208 -2.19 -3.98 -14.68
CA LEU A 208 -0.85 -4.50 -14.95
C LEU A 208 -0.73 -5.07 -16.37
N GLY A 209 -1.67 -4.73 -17.24
CA GLY A 209 -1.75 -5.24 -18.60
C GLY A 209 -2.37 -6.64 -18.67
N HIS A 210 -3.02 -6.91 -19.81
CA HIS A 210 -3.54 -8.24 -20.08
C HIS A 210 -2.37 -9.19 -20.36
N MET A 211 -2.35 -10.33 -19.67
CA MET A 211 -1.70 -11.52 -20.23
C MET A 211 -2.56 -11.95 -21.43
N ALA A 212 -2.45 -11.25 -22.56
CA ALA A 212 -2.87 -11.83 -23.82
C ALA A 212 -2.09 -13.14 -23.93
N ALA A 213 -2.82 -14.25 -24.00
CA ALA A 213 -2.25 -15.57 -24.20
C ALA A 213 -1.13 -15.46 -25.22
N LYS A 214 0.08 -15.89 -24.85
CA LYS A 214 1.15 -16.06 -25.83
C LYS A 214 0.55 -16.86 -26.99
N PRO A 215 0.56 -16.33 -28.24
CA PRO A 215 0.17 -17.16 -29.36
C PRO A 215 1.14 -18.36 -29.36
N VAL A 216 0.54 -19.55 -29.32
CA VAL A 216 1.21 -20.84 -29.45
C VAL A 216 1.92 -20.91 -30.79
#